data_AF-A0A959IWH3-F1
#
_entry.id   AF-A0A959IWH3-F1
#
_cell.length_a   1.000
_cell.length_b   1.000
_cell.length_c   1.000
_cell.angle_alpha   90.00
_cell.angle_beta   90.00
_cell.angle_gamma   90.00
#
_symmetry.space_group_name_H-M   'P 1'
#
loop_
_entity.id
_entity.type
_entity.pdbx_description
1 polymer ?
#
loop_
_entity_poly.entity_id
_entity_poly.type
_entity_poly.pdbx_seq_one_letter_code
_entity_poly.pdbx_strand_id
1 'polypeptide(L)' 'MKNDNKTGFWGAFSIGVEGMVGGGIFALLGLAISLAQGGTPLAFGFAGLITFFTAYSYSKLSVRYPNKGGTV' A
#
# COMPACT_ATOMS: atom_id res chain seq x y z
N MET A 1 19.44 -23.14 -18.46
CA MET A 1 18.48 -23.08 -17.33
C MET A 1 18.85 -21.91 -16.45
N LYS A 2 18.23 -20.74 -16.66
CA LYS A 2 18.51 -19.56 -15.83
C LYS A 2 17.27 -18.69 -15.77
N ASN A 3 16.57 -18.74 -14.65
CA ASN A 3 15.52 -17.78 -14.34
C ASN A 3 15.76 -17.31 -12.91
N ASP A 4 16.56 -16.25 -12.78
CA ASP A 4 16.68 -15.51 -11.54
C ASP A 4 15.27 -14.97 -11.22
N ASN A 5 14.59 -15.60 -10.26
CA ASN A 5 13.21 -15.30 -9.84
C ASN A 5 13.09 -13.90 -9.20
N LYS A 6 13.29 -12.84 -9.99
CA LYS A 6 13.11 -11.46 -9.59
C LYS A 6 11.71 -11.04 -10.04
N THR A 7 10.84 -10.70 -9.10
CA THR A 7 9.53 -10.12 -9.40
C THR A 7 9.75 -8.86 -10.23
N GLY A 8 9.25 -8.84 -11.46
CA GLY A 8 9.29 -7.64 -12.30
C GLY A 8 8.43 -6.53 -11.69
N PHE A 9 8.59 -5.29 -12.19
CA PHE A 9 7.84 -4.13 -11.70
C PHE A 9 6.33 -4.39 -11.59
N TRP A 10 5.73 -4.94 -12.66
CA TRP A 10 4.30 -5.28 -12.68
C TRP A 10 3.91 -6.33 -11.64
N GLY A 11 4.76 -7.33 -11.39
CA GLY A 11 4.51 -8.34 -10.37
C GLY A 11 4.55 -7.73 -8.96
N ALA A 12 5.58 -6.91 -8.67
CA ALA A 12 5.69 -6.23 -7.38
C ALA A 12 4.56 -5.21 -7.16
N PHE A 13 4.16 -4.50 -8.21
CA PHE A 13 3.04 -3.55 -8.16
C PHE A 13 1.72 -4.24 -7.86
N SER A 14 1.40 -5.34 -8.56
CA SER A 14 0.18 -6.10 -8.32
C SER A 14 0.11 -6.66 -6.91
N ILE A 15 1.22 -7.20 -6.38
CA ILE A 15 1.29 -7.70 -4.99
C ILE A 15 0.98 -6.57 -3.99
N GLY A 16 1.56 -5.39 -4.20
CA GLY A 16 1.32 -4.23 -3.34
C GLY A 16 -0.14 -3.75 -3.38
N VAL A 17 -0.72 -3.64 -4.57
CA VAL A 17 -2.11 -3.21 -4.75
C VAL A 17 -3.09 -4.23 -4.17
N GLU A 18 -2.87 -5.53 -4.42
CA GLU A 18 -3.69 -6.61 -3.89
C GLU A 18 -3.69 -6.61 -2.36
N GLY A 19 -2.52 -6.48 -1.72
CA GLY A 19 -2.42 -6.42 -0.27
C GLY A 19 -3.13 -5.20 0.33
N MET A 20 -2.96 -4.01 -0.26
CA MET A 20 -3.52 -2.78 0.29
C MET A 20 -5.05 -2.68 0.08
N VAL A 21 -5.56 -3.13 -1.07
CA VAL A 21 -7.00 -3.15 -1.38
C VAL A 21 -7.71 -4.28 -0.64
N GLY A 22 -7.13 -5.49 -0.65
CA GLY A 22 -7.72 -6.67 0.00
C GLY A 22 -7.71 -6.57 1.53
N GLY A 23 -6.60 -6.14 2.12
CA GLY A 23 -6.44 -6.05 3.57
C GLY A 23 -7.01 -4.77 4.19
N GLY A 24 -6.92 -3.63 3.50
CA GLY A 24 -7.34 -2.34 4.05
C GLY A 24 -8.77 -1.98 3.66
N ILE A 25 -9.05 -1.90 2.36
CA ILE A 25 -10.33 -1.39 1.86
C ILE A 25 -11.44 -2.40 2.17
N PHE A 26 -11.35 -3.64 1.70
CA PHE A 26 -12.46 -4.58 1.88
C PHE A 26 -12.71 -4.99 3.34
N ALA A 27 -11.68 -5.03 4.18
CA ALA A 27 -11.84 -5.37 5.59
C ALA A 27 -12.46 -4.23 6.42
N LEU A 28 -12.17 -2.97 6.08
CA LEU A 28 -12.53 -1.82 6.92
C LEU A 28 -13.61 -0.91 6.30
N LEU A 29 -13.98 -1.10 5.03
CA LEU A 29 -14.94 -0.21 4.34
C LEU A 29 -16.26 -0.09 5.11
N GLY A 30 -16.83 -1.22 5.56
CA GLY A 30 -18.08 -1.22 6.31
C GLY A 30 -18.00 -0.44 7.63
N LEU A 31 -16.88 -0.57 8.34
CA LEU A 31 -16.62 0.17 9.57
C LEU A 31 -16.42 1.66 9.28
N ALA A 32 -15.65 1.99 8.24
CA ALA A 32 -15.40 3.37 7.82
C ALA A 32 -16.67 4.08 7.38
N ILE A 33 -17.60 3.39 6.72
CA ILE A 33 -18.93 3.93 6.35
C ILE A 33 -19.78 4.13 7.60
N SER A 34 -19.75 3.20 8.56
CA SER A 34 -20.51 3.33 9.81
C SER A 34 -20.05 4.54 10.65
N LEU A 35 -18.74 4.81 10.73
CA LEU A 35 -18.20 5.93 11.51
C LEU A 35 -18.23 7.27 10.76
N ALA A 36 -17.78 7.29 9.51
CA ALA A 36 -17.64 8.54 8.75
C ALA A 36 -18.87 8.90 7.91
N GLN A 37 -19.79 7.95 7.71
CA GLN A 37 -21.07 8.13 7.02
C GLN A 37 -20.88 8.82 5.65
N GLY A 38 -21.50 9.97 5.39
CA GLY A 38 -21.30 10.72 4.13
C GLY A 38 -19.87 11.27 3.93
N GLY A 39 -19.07 11.32 4.99
CA GLY A 39 -17.69 11.81 4.99
C GLY A 39 -16.63 10.77 4.62
N THR A 40 -17.00 9.50 4.43
CA THR A 40 -16.07 8.42 4.05
C THR A 40 -15.16 8.76 2.85
N PRO A 41 -15.63 9.32 1.72
CA PRO A 41 -14.74 9.65 0.60
C PRO A 41 -13.71 10.73 0.95
N LEU A 42 -14.06 11.70 1.80
CA LEU A 42 -13.11 12.70 2.29
C LEU A 42 -12.06 12.08 3.21
N ALA A 43 -12.48 11.18 4.11
CA ALA A 43 -11.57 10.47 5.01
C ALA A 43 -10.55 9.61 4.23
N PHE A 44 -11.00 8.89 3.19
CA PHE A 44 -10.10 8.16 2.30
C PHE A 44 -9.17 9.08 1.51
N GLY A 45 -9.64 10.26 1.09
CA GLY A 45 -8.81 11.28 0.45
C GLY A 45 -7.66 11.75 1.35
N PHE A 46 -7.96 12.07 2.60
CA PHE A 46 -6.93 12.44 3.59
C PHE A 46 -5.98 11.28 3.90
N ALA A 47 -6.52 10.07 4.07
CA ALA A 47 -5.69 8.88 4.29
C ALA A 47 -4.72 8.66 3.11
N GLY A 48 -5.19 8.81 1.87
CA GLY A 48 -4.36 8.71 0.67
C GLY A 48 -3.26 9.77 0.62
N LEU A 49 -3.55 11.01 1.02
CA LEU A 49 -2.55 12.08 1.10
C LEU A 49 -1.45 11.75 2.12
N ILE A 50 -1.83 11.26 3.31
CA ILE A 50 -0.88 10.83 4.34
C ILE A 50 -0.03 9.65 3.81
N THR A 51 -0.67 8.65 3.21
CA THR A 51 0.02 7.50 2.62
C THR A 51 1.00 7.92 1.52
N PHE A 52 0.70 8.95 0.73
CA PHE A 52 1.60 9.45 -0.30
C PHE A 52 2.92 9.96 0.29
N PHE A 53 2.87 10.75 1.37
CA PHE A 53 4.07 11.20 2.08
C PHE A 53 4.85 10.02 2.68
N THR A 54 4.16 9.04 3.25
CA THR A 54 4.77 7.82 3.78
C THR A 54 5.48 7.03 2.68
N ALA A 55 4.82 6.83 1.54
CA ALA A 55 5.37 6.11 0.39
C ALA A 55 6.60 6.81 -0.18
N TYR A 56 6.62 8.15 -0.22
CA TYR A 56 7.81 8.91 -0.62
C TYR A 56 9.00 8.67 0.31
N SER A 57 8.78 8.72 1.62
CA SER A 57 9.81 8.44 2.61
C SER A 57 10.34 7.01 2.48
N TYR A 58 9.44 6.03 2.34
CA TYR A 58 9.79 4.63 2.14
C TYR A 58 10.55 4.38 0.82
N SER A 59 10.16 5.04 -0.26
CA SER A 59 10.86 4.95 -1.55
C SER A 59 12.31 5.42 -1.41
N LYS A 60 12.52 6.57 -0.77
CA LYS A 60 13.86 7.12 -0.53
C LYS A 60 14.70 6.22 0.39
N LEU A 61 14.08 5.63 1.41
CA LEU A 61 14.74 4.70 2.32
C LEU A 61 15.10 3.38 1.64
N SER A 62 14.22 2.83 0.81
CA SER A 62 14.42 1.58 0.08
C SER A 62 15.58 1.66 -0.91
N VAL A 63 15.79 2.83 -1.53
CA VAL A 63 16.96 3.08 -2.38
C VAL A 63 18.26 3.19 -1.56
N ARG A 64 18.21 3.78 -0.37
CA ARG A 64 19.39 3.95 0.50
C ARG A 64 19.78 2.66 1.24
N TYR A 65 18.81 1.84 1.61
CA TYR A 65 19.02 0.57 2.29
C TYR A 65 18.35 -0.56 1.50
N PRO A 66 19.02 -1.10 0.46
CA PRO A 66 18.50 -2.21 -0.32
C PRO A 66 18.64 -3.53 0.45
N ASN A 67 17.86 -3.68 1.51
CA ASN A 67 17.74 -4.91 2.29
C ASN A 67 16.38 -5.57 1.99
N LYS A 68 16.30 -6.90 2.02
CA LYS A 68 15.06 -7.68 1.90
C LYS A 68 14.19 -7.58 3.17
N GLY A 69 14.07 -6.40 3.74
CA GLY A 69 13.30 -6.13 4.95
C GLY A 69 11.91 -5.64 4.60
N GLY A 70 10.92 -6.51 4.68
CA GLY A 70 9.54 -6.12 4.95
C GLY A 70 9.27 -6.42 6.43
N THR A 71 8.68 -5.47 7.15
CA THR A 71 7.91 -5.84 8.35
C THR A 71 6.79 -6.76 7.90
N VAL A 72 6.69 -7.92 8.55
CA VAL A 72 5.54 -8.84 8.43
C VAL A 72 4.22 -8.12 8.63
#